data_AF-A0AAW9RKZ8-F1
#
_entry.id   AF-A0AAW9RKZ8-F1
#
_cell.length_a   1.000
_cell.length_b   1.000
_cell.length_c   1.000
_cell.angle_alpha   90.00
_cell.angle_beta   90.00
_cell.angle_gamma   90.00
#
_symmetry.space_group_name_H-M   'P 1'
#
loop_
_entity.id
_entity.type
_entity.pdbx_description
1 polymer ?
#
loop_
_entity_poly.entity_id
_entity_poly.type
_entity_poly.pdbx_seq_one_letter_code
_entity_poly.pdbx_strand_id
1 'polypeptide(L)'
;MKPDQDTGDLFDSICDELRPYCWPETFLEVAAEVIAWRKSRNPHHIDTAVLVCSQAGAPITPAVQAELARAANLRLTGETAGTARKVRKERVHSWALLLIANLHHAGLDVGTAARKVAGLTHGYYKPSTLEKNFGSRMRQRYEREYKPAWLQNIPNHQSAWREIAERLPEALEE
;
A
#
# COMPACT_ATOMS: atom_id res chain seq x y z
N MET A 1 23.78 4.86 -12.43
CA MET A 1 23.23 4.74 -11.06
C MET A 1 22.29 3.55 -11.03
N LYS A 2 22.42 2.66 -10.04
CA LYS A 2 21.45 1.57 -9.87
C LYS A 2 20.14 2.18 -9.37
N PRO A 3 19.00 2.00 -10.06
CA PRO A 3 17.74 2.67 -9.72
C PRO A 3 17.24 2.38 -8.28
N ASP A 4 17.64 1.25 -7.70
CA ASP A 4 17.25 0.87 -6.33
C ASP A 4 18.00 1.65 -5.25
N GLN A 5 19.24 2.10 -5.50
CA GLN A 5 20.04 2.84 -4.51
C GLN A 5 19.56 4.30 -4.38
N ASP A 6 19.24 4.94 -5.51
CA ASP A 6 18.65 6.31 -5.56
C ASP A 6 17.32 6.41 -4.81
N THR A 7 16.57 5.31 -4.76
CA THR A 7 15.28 5.26 -4.07
C THR A 7 15.44 5.12 -2.55
N GLY A 8 16.46 4.36 -2.10
CA GLY A 8 16.77 4.21 -0.67
C GLY A 8 17.24 5.53 -0.06
N ASP A 9 18.21 6.18 -0.72
CA ASP A 9 18.77 7.45 -0.24
C ASP A 9 17.70 8.55 -0.14
N LEU A 10 16.75 8.60 -1.10
CA LEU A 10 15.63 9.54 -1.06
C LEU A 10 14.65 9.25 0.08
N PHE A 11 14.35 7.97 0.35
CA PHE A 11 13.45 7.58 1.43
C PHE A 11 13.99 8.03 2.78
N ASP A 12 15.27 7.75 3.04
CA ASP A 12 15.94 8.10 4.29
C ASP A 12 16.04 9.61 4.46
N SER A 13 16.39 10.34 3.39
CA SER A 13 16.44 11.81 3.39
C SER A 13 15.09 12.44 3.77
N ILE A 14 13.97 11.94 3.24
CA ILE A 14 12.63 12.47 3.59
C ILE A 14 12.29 12.18 5.05
N CYS A 15 12.62 10.97 5.52
CA CYS A 15 12.37 10.61 6.91
C CYS A 15 13.18 11.48 7.87
N ASP A 16 14.46 11.73 7.58
CA ASP A 16 15.31 12.59 8.40
C ASP A 16 14.86 14.05 8.41
N GLU A 17 14.44 14.59 7.26
CA GLU A 17 13.92 15.96 7.16
C GLU A 17 12.60 16.15 7.92
N LEU A 18 11.70 15.16 7.93
CA LEU A 18 10.38 15.26 8.56
C LEU A 18 10.33 14.84 10.02
N ARG A 19 11.28 14.00 10.49
CA ARG A 19 11.33 13.49 11.87
C ARG A 19 11.17 14.57 12.96
N PRO A 20 11.68 15.81 12.82
CA PRO A 20 11.49 16.85 13.83
C PRO A 20 10.07 17.43 13.89
N TYR A 21 9.23 17.20 12.88
CA TYR A 21 7.97 17.92 12.68
C TYR A 21 6.72 17.05 12.87
N CYS A 22 6.83 15.73 12.71
CA CYS A 22 5.68 14.83 12.78
C CYS A 22 6.03 13.44 13.31
N TRP A 23 4.99 12.67 13.59
CA TRP A 23 5.11 11.31 14.11
C TRP A 23 5.66 10.33 13.04
N PRO A 24 6.28 9.21 13.47
CA PRO A 24 6.84 8.21 12.57
C PRO A 24 5.91 7.74 11.47
N GLU A 25 4.63 7.52 11.78
CA GLU A 25 3.63 7.08 10.82
C GLU A 25 3.49 8.08 9.66
N THR A 26 3.52 9.38 9.98
CA THR A 26 3.38 10.46 9.00
C THR A 26 4.58 10.53 8.06
N PHE A 27 5.81 10.60 8.60
CA PHE A 27 6.97 10.75 7.72
C PHE A 27 7.25 9.49 6.90
N LEU A 28 6.94 8.31 7.43
CA LEU A 28 7.03 7.04 6.69
C LEU A 28 6.02 6.99 5.55
N GLU A 29 4.78 7.45 5.78
CA GLU A 29 3.75 7.54 4.74
C GLU A 29 4.17 8.52 3.63
N VAL A 30 4.65 9.71 3.99
CA VAL A 30 5.13 10.71 3.02
C VAL A 30 6.28 10.13 2.18
N ALA A 31 7.28 9.53 2.80
CA ALA A 31 8.41 8.92 2.09
C ALA A 31 7.94 7.80 1.16
N ALA A 32 7.03 6.91 1.62
CA ALA A 32 6.49 5.84 0.81
C ALA A 32 5.75 6.34 -0.44
N GLU A 33 4.95 7.40 -0.30
CA GLU A 33 4.25 8.03 -1.43
C GLU A 33 5.22 8.67 -2.43
N VAL A 34 6.25 9.36 -1.96
CA VAL A 34 7.28 9.93 -2.84
C VAL A 34 8.04 8.84 -3.61
N ILE A 35 8.36 7.73 -2.96
CA ILE A 35 8.97 6.57 -3.64
C ILE A 35 8.01 5.93 -4.66
N ALA A 36 6.72 5.81 -4.32
CA ALA A 36 5.71 5.31 -5.25
C ALA A 36 5.58 6.22 -6.47
N TRP A 37 5.67 7.53 -6.29
CA TRP A 37 5.76 8.51 -7.38
C TRP A 37 6.97 8.25 -8.29
N ARG A 38 8.19 8.09 -7.73
CA ARG A 38 9.41 7.81 -8.52
C ARG A 38 9.25 6.58 -9.41
N LYS A 39 8.67 5.51 -8.86
CA LYS A 39 8.50 4.21 -9.53
C LYS A 39 7.42 4.23 -10.59
N SER A 40 6.27 4.84 -10.30
CA SER A 40 5.09 4.79 -11.16
C SER A 40 4.97 5.97 -12.13
N ARG A 41 5.64 7.09 -11.84
CA ARG A 41 5.44 8.39 -12.48
C ARG A 41 3.97 8.84 -12.45
N ASN A 42 3.23 8.43 -11.43
CA ASN A 42 1.84 8.84 -11.22
C ASN A 42 1.74 10.02 -10.23
N PRO A 43 1.41 11.24 -10.70
CA PRO A 43 1.54 12.46 -9.91
C PRO A 43 0.63 12.50 -8.67
N HIS A 44 -0.41 11.66 -8.62
CA HIS A 44 -1.28 11.59 -7.46
C HIS A 44 -0.60 11.07 -6.19
N HIS A 45 0.50 10.33 -6.32
CA HIS A 45 1.31 9.94 -5.18
C HIS A 45 1.99 11.15 -4.52
N ILE A 46 2.62 12.02 -5.30
CA ILE A 46 3.26 13.22 -4.74
C ILE A 46 2.22 14.21 -4.19
N ASP A 47 1.04 14.29 -4.82
CA ASP A 47 -0.07 15.10 -4.29
C ASP A 47 -0.57 14.57 -2.94
N THR A 48 -0.63 13.24 -2.80
CA THR A 48 -0.97 12.61 -1.51
C THR A 48 0.08 12.95 -0.45
N ALA A 49 1.37 12.84 -0.78
CA ALA A 49 2.46 13.18 0.12
C ALA A 49 2.35 14.62 0.65
N VAL A 50 2.06 15.58 -0.23
CA VAL A 50 1.85 16.99 0.13
C VAL A 50 0.61 17.17 1.02
N LEU A 51 -0.49 16.47 0.71
CA LEU A 51 -1.70 16.50 1.52
C LEU A 51 -1.45 15.97 2.94
N VAL A 52 -0.70 14.87 3.07
CA VAL A 52 -0.34 14.29 4.38
C VAL A 52 0.50 15.27 5.19
N CYS A 53 1.52 15.92 4.59
CA CYS A 53 2.27 16.98 5.26
C CYS A 53 1.34 18.10 5.76
N SER A 54 0.44 18.58 4.91
CA SER A 54 -0.51 19.65 5.26
C SER A 54 -1.45 19.25 6.40
N GLN A 55 -1.95 18.01 6.41
CA GLN A 55 -2.85 17.51 7.45
C GLN A 55 -2.14 17.33 8.79
N ALA A 56 -0.86 16.96 8.76
CA ALA A 56 -0.04 16.82 9.95
C ALA A 56 0.52 18.16 10.48
N GLY A 57 0.30 19.28 9.77
CA GLY A 57 0.93 20.56 10.08
C GLY A 57 2.45 20.55 9.89
N ALA A 58 2.97 19.60 9.11
CA ALA A 58 4.39 19.46 8.81
C ALA A 58 4.76 20.28 7.56
N PRO A 59 5.98 20.84 7.48
CA PRO A 59 6.43 21.53 6.29
C PRO A 59 6.60 20.56 5.11
N ILE A 60 6.43 21.06 3.88
CA ILE A 60 6.90 20.37 2.68
C ILE A 60 8.42 20.53 2.66
N THR A 61 9.15 19.44 2.87
CA THR A 61 10.61 19.50 2.99
C THR A 61 11.29 19.65 1.64
N PRO A 62 12.58 20.06 1.59
CA PRO A 62 13.31 20.23 0.33
C PRO A 62 13.29 18.99 -0.58
N ALA A 63 13.42 17.78 -0.03
CA ALA A 63 13.35 16.56 -0.81
C ALA A 63 11.97 16.34 -1.46
N VAL A 64 10.89 16.56 -0.69
CA VAL A 64 9.51 16.47 -1.21
C VAL A 64 9.23 17.56 -2.23
N GLN A 65 9.71 18.78 -2.00
CA GLN A 65 9.56 19.91 -2.92
C GLN A 65 10.26 19.65 -4.26
N ALA A 66 11.45 19.05 -4.25
CA ALA A 66 12.17 18.68 -5.48
C ALA A 66 11.37 17.66 -6.31
N GLU A 67 10.77 16.66 -5.67
CA GLU A 67 9.93 15.68 -6.37
C GLU A 67 8.60 16.26 -6.85
N LEU A 68 8.00 17.18 -6.09
CA LEU A 68 6.83 17.94 -6.51
C LEU A 68 7.12 18.77 -7.76
N ALA A 69 8.27 19.45 -7.82
CA ALA A 69 8.70 20.18 -9.01
C ALA A 69 8.90 19.25 -10.22
N ARG A 70 9.49 18.06 -10.02
CA ARG A 70 9.62 17.03 -11.07
C ARG A 70 8.26 16.56 -11.57
N ALA A 71 7.29 16.36 -10.68
CA ALA A 71 5.93 15.99 -11.05
C ALA A 71 5.19 17.11 -11.80
N ALA A 72 5.35 18.35 -11.37
CA ALA A 72 4.80 19.51 -12.07
C ALA A 72 5.38 19.63 -13.48
N ASN A 73 6.68 19.43 -13.66
CA ASN A 73 7.30 19.42 -14.98
C ASN A 73 6.71 18.32 -15.89
N LEU A 74 6.55 17.09 -15.38
CA LEU A 74 5.94 16.00 -16.15
C LEU A 74 4.47 16.27 -16.53
N ARG A 75 3.71 16.97 -15.68
CA ARG A 75 2.35 17.43 -16.04
C ARG A 75 2.38 18.42 -17.19
N LEU A 76 3.31 19.37 -17.16
CA LEU A 76 3.46 20.39 -18.21
C LEU A 76 3.91 19.79 -19.54
N THR A 77 4.75 18.76 -19.52
CA THR A 77 5.22 18.06 -20.73
C THR A 77 4.27 16.97 -21.23
N GLY A 78 3.21 16.64 -20.48
CA GLY A 78 2.23 15.61 -20.85
C GLY A 78 2.69 14.17 -20.64
N GLU A 79 3.79 13.96 -19.92
CA GLU A 79 4.42 12.65 -19.69
C GLU A 79 3.94 11.95 -18.40
N THR A 80 2.81 12.38 -17.82
CA THR A 80 2.29 11.78 -16.59
C THR A 80 1.64 10.42 -16.84
N ALA A 81 1.97 9.43 -16.00
CA ALA A 81 1.35 8.12 -16.06
C ALA A 81 0.15 8.00 -15.09
N GLY A 82 -0.99 7.50 -15.56
CA GLY A 82 -2.09 7.05 -14.71
C GLY A 82 -3.06 8.13 -14.22
N THR A 83 -3.99 7.73 -13.34
CA THR A 83 -5.06 8.57 -12.78
C THR A 83 -5.22 8.30 -11.28
N ALA A 84 -5.87 9.20 -10.54
CA ALA A 84 -6.12 9.03 -9.09
C ALA A 84 -6.90 7.75 -8.81
N ARG A 85 -7.84 7.42 -9.70
CA ARG A 85 -8.62 6.17 -9.66
C ARG A 85 -7.72 4.94 -9.74
N LYS A 86 -6.64 4.98 -10.53
CA LYS A 86 -5.67 3.89 -10.64
C LYS A 86 -4.88 3.71 -9.33
N VAL A 87 -4.40 4.79 -8.72
CA VAL A 87 -3.69 4.73 -7.40
C VAL A 87 -4.61 4.16 -6.33
N ARG A 88 -5.83 4.67 -6.21
CA ARG A 88 -6.81 4.18 -5.23
C ARG A 88 -7.09 2.69 -5.44
N LYS A 89 -7.30 2.28 -6.70
CA LYS A 89 -7.51 0.88 -7.05
C LYS A 89 -6.31 0.01 -6.67
N GLU A 90 -5.08 0.46 -6.91
CA GLU A 90 -3.86 -0.25 -6.53
C GLU A 90 -3.67 -0.35 -5.00
N ARG A 91 -3.98 0.70 -4.23
CA ARG A 91 -3.97 0.65 -2.77
C ARG A 91 -4.99 -0.35 -2.22
N VAL A 92 -6.23 -0.28 -2.72
CA VAL A 92 -7.30 -1.24 -2.36
C VAL A 92 -6.87 -2.67 -2.70
N HIS A 93 -6.16 -2.87 -3.82
CA HIS A 93 -5.64 -4.17 -4.21
C HIS A 93 -4.62 -4.72 -3.22
N SER A 94 -3.60 -3.91 -2.88
CA SER A 94 -2.54 -4.33 -1.98
C SER A 94 -3.08 -4.65 -0.59
N TRP A 95 -3.99 -3.81 -0.09
CA TRP A 95 -4.73 -4.06 1.15
C TRP A 95 -5.56 -5.35 1.08
N ALA A 96 -6.30 -5.57 -0.01
CA ALA A 96 -7.11 -6.77 -0.20
C ALA A 96 -6.26 -8.05 -0.21
N LEU A 97 -5.11 -8.05 -0.89
CA LEU A 97 -4.20 -9.20 -0.93
C LEU A 97 -3.58 -9.50 0.45
N LEU A 98 -3.26 -8.47 1.22
CA LEU A 98 -2.79 -8.64 2.60
C LEU A 98 -3.89 -9.21 3.50
N LEU A 99 -5.13 -8.75 3.33
CA LEU A 99 -6.27 -9.27 4.09
C LEU A 99 -6.53 -10.75 3.75
N ILE A 100 -6.44 -11.15 2.47
CA ILE A 100 -6.51 -12.55 2.07
C ILE A 100 -5.39 -13.37 2.71
N ALA A 101 -4.16 -12.84 2.78
CA ALA A 101 -3.04 -13.51 3.45
C ALA A 101 -3.35 -13.78 4.93
N ASN A 102 -3.89 -12.80 5.65
CA ASN A 102 -4.27 -12.92 7.06
C ASN A 102 -5.38 -13.97 7.26
N LEU A 103 -6.42 -13.94 6.44
CA LEU A 103 -7.53 -14.90 6.52
C LEU A 103 -7.07 -16.32 6.15
N HIS A 104 -6.20 -16.44 5.16
CA HIS A 104 -5.62 -17.73 4.79
C HIS A 104 -4.78 -18.31 5.93
N HIS A 105 -3.99 -17.47 6.59
CA HIS A 105 -3.23 -17.85 7.77
C HIS A 105 -4.14 -18.29 8.94
N ALA A 106 -5.31 -17.66 9.11
CA ALA A 106 -6.32 -18.05 10.10
C ALA A 106 -6.97 -19.43 9.85
N GLY A 107 -6.77 -20.00 8.66
CA GLY A 107 -7.21 -21.33 8.27
C GLY A 107 -8.26 -21.36 7.16
N LEU A 108 -8.66 -20.21 6.59
CA LEU A 108 -9.56 -20.19 5.46
C LEU A 108 -8.84 -20.60 4.18
N ASP A 109 -9.53 -21.28 3.27
CA ASP A 109 -9.03 -21.44 1.91
C ASP A 109 -9.03 -20.07 1.19
N VAL A 110 -8.17 -19.94 0.17
CA VAL A 110 -7.96 -18.67 -0.54
C VAL A 110 -9.24 -18.19 -1.24
N GLY A 111 -10.07 -19.10 -1.74
CA GLY A 111 -11.32 -18.76 -2.42
C GLY A 111 -12.33 -18.14 -1.46
N THR A 112 -12.53 -18.76 -0.29
CA THR A 112 -13.40 -18.22 0.77
C THR A 112 -12.88 -16.88 1.30
N ALA A 113 -11.57 -16.77 1.54
CA ALA A 113 -10.96 -15.50 1.91
C ALA A 113 -11.19 -14.42 0.84
N ALA A 114 -11.02 -14.74 -0.44
CA ALA A 114 -11.24 -13.81 -1.55
C ALA A 114 -12.69 -13.33 -1.65
N ARG A 115 -13.69 -14.21 -1.42
CA ARG A 115 -15.11 -13.82 -1.38
C ARG A 115 -15.41 -12.84 -0.24
N LYS A 116 -14.90 -13.11 0.96
CA LYS A 116 -15.06 -12.19 2.11
C LYS A 116 -14.42 -10.82 1.84
N VAL A 117 -13.20 -10.82 1.31
CA VAL A 117 -12.49 -9.57 1.02
C VAL A 117 -13.14 -8.77 -0.11
N ALA A 118 -13.65 -9.43 -1.16
CA ALA A 118 -14.31 -8.75 -2.27
C ALA A 118 -15.49 -7.88 -1.80
N GLY A 119 -16.26 -8.36 -0.82
CA GLY A 119 -17.39 -7.61 -0.22
C GLY A 119 -16.96 -6.29 0.43
N LEU A 120 -15.72 -6.19 0.90
CA LEU A 120 -15.15 -4.99 1.50
C LEU A 120 -14.50 -4.05 0.49
N THR A 121 -14.31 -4.48 -0.75
CA THR A 121 -13.68 -3.66 -1.80
C THR A 121 -14.67 -2.74 -2.52
N HIS A 122 -15.93 -2.62 -2.09
CA HIS A 122 -16.94 -1.75 -2.70
C HIS A 122 -17.01 -1.86 -4.24
N GLY A 123 -16.90 -3.07 -4.78
CA GLY A 123 -16.96 -3.34 -6.23
C GLY A 123 -15.67 -3.08 -7.02
N TYR A 124 -14.54 -2.75 -6.37
CA TYR A 124 -13.26 -2.58 -7.08
C TYR A 124 -12.72 -3.90 -7.66
N TYR A 125 -13.01 -5.04 -7.02
CA TYR A 125 -12.48 -6.35 -7.39
C TYR A 125 -13.49 -7.48 -7.24
N LYS A 126 -13.53 -8.37 -8.24
CA LYS A 126 -14.26 -9.65 -8.15
C LYS A 126 -13.47 -10.67 -7.32
N PRO A 127 -14.14 -11.60 -6.59
CA PRO A 127 -13.47 -12.64 -5.82
C PRO A 127 -12.43 -13.42 -6.64
N SER A 128 -12.79 -13.88 -7.84
CA SER A 128 -11.91 -14.64 -8.73
C SER A 128 -10.65 -13.88 -9.17
N THR A 129 -10.75 -12.54 -9.29
CA THR A 129 -9.59 -11.69 -9.61
C THR A 129 -8.64 -11.61 -8.43
N LEU A 130 -9.16 -11.46 -7.21
CA LEU A 130 -8.36 -11.41 -6.00
C LEU A 130 -7.67 -12.75 -5.73
N GLU A 131 -8.39 -13.87 -5.88
CA GLU A 131 -7.84 -15.22 -5.72
C GLU A 131 -6.67 -15.46 -6.69
N LYS A 132 -6.86 -15.17 -7.98
CA LYS A 132 -5.81 -15.28 -8.99
C LYS A 132 -4.60 -14.38 -8.69
N ASN A 133 -4.85 -13.13 -8.28
CA ASN A 133 -3.78 -12.18 -7.96
C ASN A 133 -3.02 -12.57 -6.70
N PHE A 134 -3.71 -13.15 -5.70
CA PHE A 134 -3.07 -13.71 -4.52
C PHE A 134 -2.10 -14.83 -4.92
N GLY A 135 -2.56 -15.80 -5.70
CA GLY A 135 -1.73 -16.93 -6.16
C GLY A 135 -0.49 -16.50 -6.94
N SER A 136 -0.63 -15.51 -7.84
CA SER A 136 0.44 -15.07 -8.74
C SER A 136 1.37 -14.00 -8.17
N ARG A 137 0.92 -13.14 -7.25
CA ARG A 137 1.69 -11.97 -6.79
C ARG A 137 1.99 -11.94 -5.30
N MET A 138 1.17 -12.59 -4.47
CA MET A 138 1.27 -12.47 -3.01
C MET A 138 1.71 -13.77 -2.34
N ARG A 139 1.34 -14.93 -2.88
CA ARG A 139 1.55 -16.23 -2.21
C ARG A 139 3.00 -16.49 -1.83
N GLN A 140 3.94 -16.27 -2.75
CA GLN A 140 5.36 -16.46 -2.48
C GLN A 140 5.88 -15.49 -1.40
N ARG A 141 5.45 -14.22 -1.46
CA ARG A 141 5.79 -13.21 -0.46
C ARG A 141 5.21 -13.55 0.91
N TYR A 142 3.97 -14.02 0.95
CA TYR A 142 3.30 -14.51 2.15
C TYR A 142 4.07 -15.66 2.82
N GLU A 143 4.41 -16.71 2.07
CA GLU A 143 5.11 -17.87 2.64
C GLU A 143 6.53 -17.51 3.13
N ARG A 144 7.23 -16.60 2.44
CA ARG A 144 8.62 -16.26 2.75
C ARG A 144 8.76 -15.19 3.84
N GLU A 145 7.90 -14.17 3.82
CA GLU A 145 8.08 -12.97 4.65
C GLU A 145 7.02 -12.92 5.76
N TYR A 146 5.74 -12.96 5.41
CA TYR A 146 4.66 -12.68 6.36
C TYR A 146 4.42 -13.84 7.34
N LYS A 147 4.27 -15.06 6.83
CA LYS A 147 3.94 -16.23 7.66
C LYS A 147 4.99 -16.49 8.76
N PRO A 148 6.31 -16.48 8.49
CA PRO A 148 7.30 -16.63 9.55
C PRO A 148 7.25 -15.48 10.57
N ALA A 149 7.12 -14.23 10.09
CA ALA A 149 7.07 -13.06 10.96
C ALA A 149 5.84 -13.08 11.88
N TRP A 150 4.68 -13.50 11.39
CA TRP A 150 3.47 -13.63 12.21
C TRP A 150 3.60 -14.72 13.26
N LEU A 151 4.15 -15.89 12.90
CA LEU A 151 4.37 -16.99 13.84
C LEU A 151 5.37 -16.63 14.95
N GLN A 152 6.36 -15.79 14.64
CA GLN A 152 7.42 -15.43 15.58
C GLN A 152 7.07 -14.22 16.46
N ASN A 153 6.43 -13.20 15.87
CA ASN A 153 6.36 -11.87 16.49
C ASN A 153 4.96 -11.50 16.98
N ILE A 154 3.91 -12.23 16.59
CA ILE A 154 2.53 -11.87 16.94
C ILE A 154 1.84 -13.08 17.58
N PRO A 155 1.95 -13.23 18.91
CA PRO A 155 1.22 -14.24 19.66
C PRO A 155 -0.28 -14.15 19.35
N ASN A 156 -0.95 -15.29 19.21
CA ASN A 156 -2.40 -15.36 18.94
C ASN A 156 -2.88 -14.69 17.64
N HIS A 157 -1.98 -14.33 16.71
CA HIS A 157 -2.37 -13.75 15.42
C HIS A 157 -3.42 -14.59 14.69
N GLN A 158 -3.21 -15.91 14.69
CA GLN A 158 -4.11 -16.85 14.03
C GLN A 158 -5.52 -16.87 14.65
N SER A 159 -5.64 -16.86 15.98
CA SER A 159 -6.94 -16.86 16.66
C SER A 159 -7.65 -15.52 16.51
N ALA A 160 -6.94 -14.41 16.64
CA ALA A 160 -7.50 -13.07 16.43
C ALA A 160 -8.10 -12.92 15.02
N TRP A 161 -7.38 -13.38 13.99
CA TRP A 161 -7.90 -13.33 12.62
C TRP A 161 -9.01 -14.32 12.35
N ARG A 162 -9.08 -15.43 13.09
CA ARG A 162 -10.22 -16.36 13.02
C ARG A 162 -11.51 -15.69 13.52
N GLU A 163 -11.45 -15.00 14.65
CA GLU A 163 -12.59 -14.23 15.18
C GLU A 163 -13.04 -13.12 14.21
N ILE A 164 -12.09 -12.44 13.56
CA ILE A 164 -12.40 -11.44 12.53
C ILE A 164 -13.07 -12.11 11.33
N ALA A 165 -12.54 -13.25 10.86
CA ALA A 165 -13.06 -13.96 9.69
C ALA A 165 -14.54 -14.36 9.84
N GLU A 166 -14.96 -14.73 11.05
CA GLU A 166 -16.35 -15.08 11.38
C GLU A 166 -17.30 -13.88 11.28
N ARG A 167 -16.81 -12.66 11.52
CA ARG A 167 -17.60 -11.43 11.47
C ARG A 167 -17.64 -10.79 10.09
N LEU A 168 -16.78 -11.21 9.17
CA LEU A 168 -16.71 -10.62 7.84
C LEU A 168 -17.86 -11.12 6.95
N PRO A 169 -18.63 -10.20 6.33
CA PRO A 169 -19.68 -10.57 5.39
C PRO A 169 -19.08 -11.22 4.15
N GLU A 170 -19.83 -12.12 3.52
CA GLU A 170 -19.47 -12.65 2.20
C GLU A 170 -20.02 -11.75 1.11
N ALA A 171 -19.26 -11.58 0.02
CA ALA A 171 -19.79 -10.93 -1.17
C ALA A 171 -20.98 -11.73 -1.71
N LEU A 172 -22.08 -11.05 -2.03
CA LEU A 172 -23.19 -11.66 -2.77
C LEU A 172 -22.67 -12.06 -4.16
N GLU A 173 -22.97 -13.29 -4.58
CA GLU A 173 -22.70 -13.73 -5.95
C GLU A 173 -23.69 -12.99 -6.89
N GLU A 174 -23.21 -11.96 -7.59
CA GLU A 174 -23.90 -11.36 -8.74
C GLU A 174 -23.47 -12.03 -10.06
#